data_AF-E0IDJ1-F1
#
_entry.id   AF-E0IDJ1-F1
#
_cell.length_a   1.000
_cell.length_b   1.000
_cell.length_c   1.000
_cell.angle_alpha   90.00
_cell.angle_beta   90.00
_cell.angle_gamma   90.00
#
_symmetry.space_group_name_H-M   'P 1'
#
loop_
_entity.id
_entity.type
_entity.pdbx_description
1 polymer ?
#
loop_
_entity_poly.entity_id
_entity_poly.type
_entity_poly.pdbx_seq_one_letter_code
_entity_poly.pdbx_strand_id
1 'polypeptide(L)'
;MMTFQDKYVTQMNAIKLDDKTKEKILHNVLSVSTISENYRFTVQKRFAVIAAACFLIMLIAFVAPPFMNQKDHQSPSLVQSLILTAYAADGSPIPVKPDVTFPLGRYSVLMSSTPGFPITINSKDADSIRLHASTGRLLLWNPADSKITPLNSDTPIAPGNTVYWTPLEEGNPPKVAAEGVVELTLYKNGRVAGKGKIEITSDKSVDYKGKFTYN
;
A
#
# COMPACT_ATOMS: atom_id res chain seq x y z
N MET A 1 34.41 -14.79 36.23
CA MET A 1 35.06 -13.97 35.18
C MET A 1 34.11 -13.95 33.99
N MET A 2 33.44 -12.83 33.73
CA MET A 2 32.39 -12.72 32.71
C MET A 2 33.05 -12.56 31.33
N THR A 3 32.57 -13.27 30.31
CA THR A 3 33.22 -13.27 28.99
C THR A 3 32.94 -11.95 28.24
N PHE A 4 33.78 -11.61 27.26
CA PHE A 4 33.61 -10.40 26.44
C PHE A 4 32.23 -10.37 25.74
N GLN A 5 31.73 -11.53 25.35
CA GLN A 5 30.44 -11.71 24.68
C GLN A 5 29.27 -11.40 25.63
N ASP A 6 29.35 -11.84 26.89
CA ASP A 6 28.37 -11.53 27.92
C ASP A 6 28.32 -10.02 28.22
N LYS A 7 29.50 -9.39 28.34
CA LYS A 7 29.61 -7.94 28.58
C LYS A 7 29.00 -7.12 27.45
N TYR A 8 29.22 -7.54 26.19
CA TYR A 8 28.64 -6.88 25.02
C TYR A 8 27.12 -7.02 24.97
N VAL A 9 26.59 -8.21 25.20
CA VAL A 9 25.14 -8.45 25.22
C VAL A 9 24.46 -7.68 26.35
N THR A 10 25.07 -7.61 27.53
CA THR A 10 24.57 -6.81 28.65
C THR A 10 24.58 -5.32 28.34
N GLN A 11 25.65 -4.79 27.73
CA GLN A 11 25.72 -3.38 27.33
C GLN A 11 24.73 -3.03 26.20
N MET A 12 24.55 -3.91 25.21
CA MET A 12 23.58 -3.72 24.13
C MET A 12 22.14 -3.77 24.63
N ASN A 13 21.83 -4.63 25.60
CA ASN A 13 20.51 -4.64 26.25
C ASN A 13 20.26 -3.38 27.09
N ALA A 14 21.30 -2.74 27.63
CA ALA A 14 21.18 -1.45 28.33
C ALA A 14 20.95 -0.26 27.38
N ILE A 15 21.31 -0.39 26.09
CA ILE A 15 21.07 0.62 25.05
C ILE A 15 19.67 0.48 24.42
N LYS A 16 18.93 -0.60 24.73
CA LYS A 16 17.52 -0.71 24.31
C LYS A 16 16.71 0.39 24.99
N LEU A 17 16.17 1.28 24.17
CA LEU A 17 15.27 2.33 24.60
C LEU A 17 14.11 1.72 25.40
N ASP A 18 13.86 2.23 26.60
CA ASP A 18 12.72 1.81 27.39
C ASP A 18 11.41 2.24 26.71
N ASP A 19 10.34 1.48 26.96
CA ASP A 19 9.08 1.67 26.23
C ASP A 19 8.45 3.04 26.53
N LYS A 20 8.65 3.61 27.71
CA LYS A 20 8.15 4.95 28.06
C LYS A 20 8.89 6.04 27.27
N THR A 21 10.19 5.88 27.04
CA THR A 21 10.95 6.78 26.16
C THR A 21 10.54 6.63 24.70
N LYS A 22 10.26 5.41 24.23
CA LYS A 22 9.68 5.20 22.90
C LYS A 22 8.34 5.92 22.77
N GLU A 23 7.42 5.72 23.70
CA GLU A 23 6.11 6.39 23.71
C GLU A 23 6.24 7.93 23.71
N LYS A 24 7.20 8.48 24.45
CA LYS A 24 7.45 9.93 24.45
C LYS A 24 7.98 10.44 23.11
N ILE A 25 8.87 9.69 22.45
CA ILE A 25 9.37 10.01 21.12
C ILE A 25 8.25 9.87 20.08
N LEU A 26 7.43 8.81 20.19
CA LEU A 26 6.26 8.57 19.36
C LEU A 26 5.28 9.75 19.46
N HIS A 27 4.93 10.16 20.67
CA HIS A 27 4.07 11.30 20.90
C HIS A 27 4.67 12.58 20.29
N ASN A 28 5.97 12.81 20.42
CA ASN A 28 6.61 13.99 19.82
C ASN A 28 6.64 13.94 18.29
N VAL A 29 6.94 12.79 17.68
CA VAL A 29 6.93 12.64 16.22
C VAL A 29 5.51 12.83 15.67
N LEU A 30 4.52 12.20 16.32
CA LEU A 30 3.11 12.26 15.91
C LEU A 30 2.45 13.62 16.21
N SER A 31 2.80 14.30 17.30
CA SER A 31 2.24 15.63 17.63
C SER A 31 2.83 16.75 16.78
N VAL A 32 4.07 16.57 16.31
CA VAL A 32 4.71 17.48 15.35
C VAL A 32 4.12 17.28 13.96
N SER A 33 3.78 16.06 13.57
CA SER A 33 3.07 15.76 12.31
C SER A 33 1.56 15.78 12.52
N THR A 34 0.92 16.95 12.52
CA THR A 34 -0.53 17.09 12.64
C THR A 34 -1.28 16.02 11.82
N ILE A 35 -1.84 15.04 12.54
CA ILE A 35 -2.68 14.00 11.96
C ILE A 35 -3.86 14.75 11.34
N SER A 36 -3.90 14.79 10.01
CA SER A 36 -4.98 15.41 9.25
C SER A 36 -6.25 14.55 9.39
N GLU A 37 -6.94 14.69 10.52
CA GLU A 37 -8.26 14.08 10.76
C GLU A 37 -9.40 14.75 9.96
N ASN A 38 -9.10 15.69 9.07
CA ASN A 38 -10.10 16.42 8.28
C ASN A 38 -10.24 15.90 6.85
N TYR A 39 -10.62 14.64 6.67
CA TYR A 39 -11.20 14.18 5.41
C TYR A 39 -12.31 13.14 5.61
N ARG A 40 -13.23 13.40 6.55
CA ARG A 40 -14.44 12.57 6.74
C ARG A 40 -15.76 13.35 6.76
N PHE A 41 -15.78 14.61 6.32
CA PHE A 41 -16.99 15.43 6.39
C PHE A 41 -17.22 16.35 5.18
N THR A 42 -17.24 15.82 3.95
CA THR A 42 -17.88 16.57 2.83
C THR A 42 -18.43 15.72 1.69
N VAL A 43 -18.57 14.40 1.88
CA VAL A 43 -19.16 13.50 0.88
C VAL A 43 -20.62 13.14 1.20
N GLN A 44 -21.11 13.40 2.42
CA GLN A 44 -22.48 13.07 2.82
C GLN A 44 -23.57 13.97 2.21
N LYS A 45 -23.24 15.18 1.74
CA LYS A 45 -24.26 16.11 1.19
C LYS A 45 -24.67 15.83 -0.27
N ARG A 46 -23.94 14.97 -1.01
CA ARG A 46 -24.30 14.61 -2.39
C ARG A 46 -25.10 13.30 -2.50
N PHE A 47 -25.13 12.47 -1.46
CA PHE A 47 -25.92 11.23 -1.45
C PHE A 47 -27.38 11.43 -1.06
N ALA A 48 -27.74 12.52 -0.38
CA ALA A 48 -29.13 12.84 -0.06
C ALA A 48 -29.97 13.19 -1.30
N VAL A 49 -29.34 13.70 -2.37
CA VAL A 49 -30.02 14.08 -3.62
C VAL A 49 -30.32 12.86 -4.51
N ILE A 50 -29.49 11.81 -4.43
CA ILE A 50 -29.65 10.59 -5.24
C ILE A 50 -30.78 9.70 -4.67
N ALA A 51 -31.01 9.70 -3.36
CA ALA A 51 -32.08 8.93 -2.73
C ALA A 51 -33.50 9.41 -3.12
N ALA A 52 -33.68 10.72 -3.39
CA ALA A 52 -34.96 11.28 -3.80
C ALA A 52 -35.36 10.90 -5.25
N ALA A 53 -34.38 10.74 -6.14
CA ALA A 53 -34.63 10.32 -7.53
C ALA A 53 -35.05 8.85 -7.63
N CYS A 54 -34.50 7.97 -6.77
CA CYS A 54 -34.91 6.57 -6.71
C CYS A 54 -36.36 6.38 -6.20
N PHE A 55 -36.83 7.25 -5.31
CA PHE A 55 -38.21 7.20 -4.80
C PHE A 55 -39.24 7.49 -5.91
N LEU A 56 -38.92 8.39 -6.84
CA LEU A 56 -39.79 8.73 -7.97
C LEU A 56 -39.84 7.61 -9.02
N ILE A 57 -38.73 6.90 -9.25
CA ILE A 57 -38.68 5.73 -10.15
C ILE A 57 -39.45 4.55 -9.54
N MET A 58 -39.38 4.34 -8.22
CA MET A 58 -40.10 3.26 -7.55
C MET A 58 -41.63 3.46 -7.59
N LEU A 59 -42.11 4.71 -7.58
CA LEU A 59 -43.53 5.05 -7.72
C LEU A 59 -44.09 4.75 -9.12
N ILE A 60 -43.27 4.85 -10.17
CA ILE A 60 -43.70 4.56 -11.55
C ILE A 60 -43.77 3.04 -11.82
N ALA A 61 -42.98 2.23 -11.10
CA ALA A 61 -42.99 0.78 -11.24
C ALA A 61 -44.21 0.07 -10.59
N PHE A 62 -45.03 0.78 -9.82
CA PHE A 62 -46.18 0.20 -9.11
C PHE A 62 -47.48 0.11 -9.94
N VAL A 63 -47.48 0.54 -11.21
CA VAL A 63 -48.66 0.54 -12.09
C VAL A 63 -48.62 -0.61 -13.14
N ALA A 64 -47.63 -1.49 -13.09
CA ALA A 64 -47.59 -2.68 -13.96
C ALA A 64 -47.95 -3.96 -13.18
N PRO A 65 -48.90 -4.79 -13.65
CA PRO A 65 -49.23 -6.05 -12.98
C PRO A 65 -48.08 -7.07 -13.13
N PRO A 66 -47.69 -7.80 -12.05
CA PRO A 66 -46.64 -8.79 -12.16
C PRO A 66 -47.21 -10.10 -12.69
N PHE A 67 -46.78 -10.49 -13.89
CA PHE A 67 -46.81 -11.87 -14.32
C PHE A 67 -45.85 -12.71 -13.45
N MET A 68 -46.34 -13.89 -13.07
CA MET A 68 -45.60 -14.98 -12.42
C MET A 68 -44.25 -15.25 -13.09
N ASN A 69 -43.17 -15.46 -12.32
CA ASN A 69 -42.75 -16.82 -11.99
C ASN A 69 -41.50 -16.90 -11.09
N GLN A 70 -41.50 -17.99 -10.33
CA GLN A 70 -40.35 -18.79 -9.91
C GLN A 70 -39.44 -18.27 -8.78
N LYS A 71 -39.68 -18.86 -7.61
CA LYS A 71 -38.70 -19.00 -6.54
C LYS A 71 -37.55 -19.87 -7.04
N ASP A 72 -36.32 -19.42 -6.83
CA ASP A 72 -35.19 -20.31 -6.58
C ASP A 72 -34.23 -19.64 -5.58
N HIS A 73 -34.03 -20.33 -4.46
CA HIS A 73 -32.99 -20.04 -3.48
C HIS A 73 -31.73 -20.80 -3.89
N GLN A 74 -30.62 -20.12 -4.14
CA GLN A 74 -29.28 -20.62 -3.80
C GLN A 74 -28.19 -19.55 -3.97
N SER A 75 -27.69 -19.06 -2.82
CA SER A 75 -26.28 -18.93 -2.42
C SER A 75 -25.25 -18.09 -3.22
N PRO A 76 -24.20 -17.59 -2.54
CA PRO A 76 -23.47 -16.38 -2.90
C PRO A 76 -22.30 -16.66 -3.84
N SER A 77 -22.11 -15.84 -4.87
CA SER A 77 -20.96 -15.92 -5.76
C SER A 77 -20.02 -14.73 -5.59
N LEU A 78 -18.85 -15.04 -5.03
CA LEU A 78 -17.52 -14.69 -5.54
C LEU A 78 -17.45 -13.43 -6.41
N VAL A 79 -16.87 -12.37 -5.85
CA VAL A 79 -16.29 -11.29 -6.65
C VAL A 79 -15.11 -11.90 -7.40
N GLN A 80 -15.36 -12.28 -8.65
CA GLN A 80 -14.36 -12.73 -9.60
C GLN A 80 -13.35 -11.61 -9.81
N SER A 81 -12.08 -11.91 -9.52
CA SER A 81 -10.93 -11.14 -9.94
C SER A 81 -10.97 -10.99 -11.47
N LEU A 82 -11.14 -9.77 -11.95
CA LEU A 82 -10.90 -9.47 -13.36
C LEU A 82 -9.42 -9.77 -13.64
N ILE A 83 -9.13 -10.55 -14.67
CA ILE A 83 -7.77 -10.76 -15.19
C ILE A 83 -7.77 -10.06 -16.54
N LEU A 84 -7.01 -8.97 -16.68
CA LEU A 84 -6.83 -8.30 -17.96
C LEU A 84 -5.65 -8.95 -18.69
N THR A 85 -5.96 -9.62 -19.80
CA THR A 85 -5.00 -10.44 -20.54
C THR A 85 -4.39 -9.67 -21.72
N ALA A 86 -3.05 -9.61 -21.78
CA ALA A 86 -2.31 -9.05 -22.91
C ALA A 86 -1.92 -10.16 -23.90
N TYR A 87 -2.08 -9.87 -25.19
CA TYR A 87 -1.89 -10.84 -26.29
C TYR A 87 -0.44 -10.87 -26.78
N ALA A 88 0.17 -12.07 -26.86
CA ALA A 88 1.44 -12.29 -27.55
C ALA A 88 1.27 -12.19 -29.09
N ALA A 89 2.39 -12.22 -29.85
CA ALA A 89 2.39 -12.08 -31.31
C ALA A 89 1.65 -13.21 -32.07
N ASP A 90 1.29 -14.29 -31.37
CA ASP A 90 0.45 -15.41 -31.83
C ASP A 90 -1.02 -15.30 -31.34
N GLY A 91 -1.37 -14.25 -30.61
CA GLY A 91 -2.71 -14.04 -30.04
C GLY A 91 -2.96 -14.82 -28.73
N SER A 92 -1.95 -15.45 -28.14
CA SER A 92 -2.12 -16.17 -26.87
C SER A 92 -1.91 -15.23 -25.67
N PRO A 93 -2.84 -15.14 -24.72
CA PRO A 93 -2.63 -14.38 -23.50
C PRO A 93 -1.62 -15.04 -22.56
N ILE A 94 -0.58 -14.30 -22.14
CA ILE A 94 0.35 -14.75 -21.08
C ILE A 94 0.06 -13.92 -19.82
N PRO A 95 -0.43 -14.54 -18.73
CA PRO A 95 -0.65 -13.82 -17.47
C PRO A 95 0.69 -13.41 -16.85
N VAL A 96 0.96 -12.10 -16.77
CA VAL A 96 2.17 -11.55 -16.14
C VAL A 96 1.91 -11.28 -14.67
N LYS A 97 2.22 -12.26 -13.81
CA LYS A 97 2.02 -12.14 -12.36
C LYS A 97 3.33 -11.71 -11.67
N PRO A 98 3.36 -10.59 -10.95
CA PRO A 98 4.51 -10.22 -10.14
C PRO A 98 4.54 -11.05 -8.86
N ASP A 99 5.75 -11.36 -8.42
CA ASP A 99 6.04 -11.89 -7.10
C ASP A 99 6.44 -10.72 -6.20
N VAL A 100 5.50 -10.27 -5.37
CA VAL A 100 5.72 -9.16 -4.43
C VAL A 100 6.03 -9.74 -3.06
N THR A 101 7.19 -9.40 -2.53
CA THR A 101 7.61 -9.80 -1.19
C THR A 101 7.83 -8.57 -0.31
N PHE A 102 7.54 -8.74 0.98
CA PHE A 102 7.81 -7.77 2.03
C PHE A 102 8.92 -8.33 2.91
N PRO A 103 10.20 -7.98 2.65
CA PRO A 103 11.34 -8.53 3.40
C PRO A 103 11.23 -8.29 4.90
N LEU A 104 10.55 -7.20 5.28
CA LEU A 104 10.11 -6.95 6.63
C LEU A 104 8.59 -7.16 6.70
N GLY A 105 8.12 -8.06 7.57
CA GLY A 105 6.69 -8.23 7.81
C GLY A 105 6.03 -7.01 8.50
N ARG A 106 6.84 -6.12 9.07
CA ARG A 106 6.44 -4.82 9.66
C ARG A 106 7.58 -3.81 9.55
N TYR A 107 7.26 -2.53 9.45
CA TYR A 107 8.21 -1.43 9.50
C TYR A 107 7.78 -0.37 10.49
N SER A 108 8.72 0.23 11.22
CA SER A 108 8.46 1.44 12.00
C SER A 108 9.42 2.54 11.61
N VAL A 109 8.94 3.78 11.64
CA VAL A 109 9.78 4.98 11.43
C VAL A 109 10.91 5.11 12.46
N LEU A 110 10.81 4.40 13.59
CA LEU A 110 11.86 4.33 14.61
C LEU A 110 12.93 3.27 14.32
N MET A 111 12.75 2.43 13.30
CA MET A 111 13.74 1.43 12.90
C MET A 111 14.87 2.11 12.13
N SER A 112 16.09 2.06 12.66
CA SER A 112 17.28 2.62 12.00
C SER A 112 17.89 1.70 10.94
N SER A 113 17.42 0.45 10.83
CA SER A 113 17.98 -0.56 9.90
C SER A 113 17.63 -0.32 8.44
N THR A 114 16.55 0.42 8.15
CA THR A 114 16.04 0.67 6.80
C THR A 114 15.35 2.03 6.76
N PRO A 115 15.45 2.78 5.64
CA PRO A 115 14.86 4.12 5.53
C PRO A 115 13.34 4.14 5.26
N GLY A 116 12.72 2.98 5.12
CA GLY A 116 11.30 2.82 4.79
C GLY A 116 10.88 1.36 4.87
N PHE A 117 9.59 1.10 4.63
CA PHE A 117 9.03 -0.23 4.45
C PHE A 117 9.53 -0.83 3.12
N PRO A 118 10.33 -1.91 3.15
CA PRO A 118 10.91 -2.49 1.95
C PRO A 118 9.87 -3.30 1.18
N ILE A 119 9.87 -3.09 -0.13
CA ILE A 119 9.00 -3.75 -1.10
C ILE A 119 9.90 -4.28 -2.21
N THR A 120 9.94 -5.60 -2.38
CA THR A 120 10.66 -6.22 -3.49
C THR A 120 9.66 -6.78 -4.48
N ILE A 121 9.76 -6.35 -5.74
CA ILE A 121 8.84 -6.75 -6.79
C ILE A 121 9.65 -7.46 -7.86
N ASN A 122 9.40 -8.75 -8.02
CA ASN A 122 10.02 -9.56 -9.04
C ASN A 122 8.98 -9.96 -10.12
N SER A 123 9.44 -10.16 -11.34
CA SER A 123 8.62 -10.70 -12.42
C SER A 123 9.55 -11.26 -13.49
N LYS A 124 9.30 -12.50 -13.94
CA LYS A 124 10.04 -13.12 -15.04
C LYS A 124 9.63 -12.60 -16.42
N ASP A 125 8.49 -11.91 -16.47
CA ASP A 125 7.79 -11.55 -17.71
C ASP A 125 7.65 -10.04 -17.91
N ALA A 126 8.25 -9.23 -17.03
CA ALA A 126 8.30 -7.78 -17.18
C ALA A 126 9.76 -7.32 -17.36
N ASP A 127 9.99 -6.36 -18.24
CA ASP A 127 11.30 -5.72 -18.44
C ASP A 127 11.49 -4.55 -17.47
N SER A 128 10.38 -3.92 -17.07
CA SER A 128 10.39 -2.80 -16.14
C SER A 128 9.08 -2.70 -15.37
N ILE A 129 9.17 -2.04 -14.22
CA ILE A 129 8.06 -1.84 -13.30
C ILE A 129 7.99 -0.34 -13.01
N ARG A 130 6.79 0.24 -13.04
CA ARG A 130 6.56 1.61 -12.56
C ARG A 130 5.75 1.58 -11.30
N LEU A 131 6.12 2.45 -10.36
CA LEU A 131 5.46 2.61 -9.08
C LEU A 131 4.92 4.02 -8.93
N HIS A 132 3.74 4.10 -8.31
CA HIS A 132 3.13 5.36 -7.91
C HIS A 132 2.60 5.21 -6.48
N ALA A 133 2.99 6.11 -5.58
CA ALA A 133 2.48 6.13 -4.22
C ALA A 133 1.43 7.23 -4.07
N SER A 134 0.24 6.89 -3.58
CA SER A 134 -0.84 7.85 -3.34
C SER A 134 -0.51 8.83 -2.20
N THR A 135 0.24 8.35 -1.21
CA THR A 135 0.67 9.05 0.00
C THR A 135 2.02 8.49 0.44
N GLY A 136 2.74 9.27 1.26
CA GLY A 136 4.12 8.96 1.59
C GLY A 136 5.04 9.09 0.36
N ARG A 137 6.23 8.48 0.42
CA ARG A 137 7.24 8.60 -0.63
C ARG A 137 7.92 7.27 -0.91
N LEU A 138 8.32 7.09 -2.17
CA LEU A 138 9.16 5.98 -2.59
C LEU A 138 10.63 6.42 -2.56
N LEU A 139 11.51 5.52 -2.13
CA LEU A 139 12.93 5.75 -1.96
C LEU A 139 13.72 4.57 -2.54
N LEU A 140 14.87 4.86 -3.13
CA LEU A 140 15.95 3.90 -3.31
C LEU A 140 16.96 4.08 -2.18
N TRP A 141 17.54 2.96 -1.75
CA TRP A 141 18.60 2.96 -0.77
C TRP A 141 19.72 2.04 -1.24
N ASN A 142 20.94 2.57 -1.29
CA ASN A 142 22.14 1.79 -1.50
C ASN A 142 22.82 1.54 -0.14
N PRO A 143 22.81 0.29 0.37
CA PRO A 143 23.41 0.01 1.68
C PRO A 143 24.92 0.27 1.73
N ALA A 144 25.63 0.11 0.60
CA ALA A 144 27.09 0.20 0.55
C ALA A 144 27.60 1.61 0.87
N ASP A 145 26.88 2.65 0.44
CA ASP A 145 27.21 4.06 0.71
C ASP A 145 26.18 4.76 1.60
N SER A 146 25.16 4.03 2.07
CA SER A 146 24.04 4.52 2.89
C SER A 146 23.26 5.67 2.26
N LYS A 147 23.32 5.88 0.95
CA LYS A 147 22.62 6.98 0.28
C LYS A 147 21.16 6.64 0.01
N ILE A 148 20.28 7.57 0.39
CA ILE A 148 18.84 7.52 0.14
C ILE A 148 18.54 8.47 -1.02
N THR A 149 17.86 7.96 -2.05
CA THR A 149 17.43 8.74 -3.21
C THR A 149 15.91 8.71 -3.29
N PRO A 150 15.20 9.85 -3.24
CA PRO A 150 13.76 9.87 -3.46
C PRO A 150 13.44 9.48 -4.90
N LEU A 151 12.44 8.63 -5.07
CA LEU A 151 11.89 8.27 -6.37
C LEU A 151 10.73 9.21 -6.71
N ASN A 152 10.78 9.76 -7.92
CA ASN A 152 9.65 10.47 -8.49
C ASN A 152 8.57 9.46 -8.91
N SER A 153 7.31 9.92 -8.96
CA SER A 153 6.26 9.20 -9.66
C SER A 153 6.75 8.80 -11.05
N ASP A 154 6.45 7.56 -11.47
CA ASP A 154 6.76 7.02 -12.80
C ASP A 154 8.22 6.64 -13.07
N THR A 155 9.10 6.72 -12.06
CA THR A 155 10.48 6.22 -12.22
C THR A 155 10.46 4.70 -12.48
N PRO A 156 11.04 4.22 -13.60
CA PRO A 156 11.09 2.78 -13.88
C PRO A 156 12.13 2.09 -12.99
N ILE A 157 11.75 0.94 -12.45
CA ILE A 157 12.63 0.04 -11.69
C ILE A 157 12.73 -1.31 -12.40
N ALA A 158 13.91 -1.94 -12.29
CA ALA A 158 14.10 -3.30 -12.77
C ALA A 158 13.40 -4.31 -11.83
N PRO A 159 12.84 -5.41 -12.37
CA PRO A 159 12.37 -6.52 -11.54
C PRO A 159 13.48 -7.05 -10.63
N GLY A 160 13.11 -7.43 -9.40
CA GLY A 160 14.03 -7.91 -8.38
C GLY A 160 14.65 -6.83 -7.50
N ASN A 161 14.54 -5.55 -7.87
CA ASN A 161 15.01 -4.46 -7.03
C ASN A 161 14.07 -4.22 -5.83
N THR A 162 14.66 -3.82 -4.71
CA THR A 162 13.92 -3.37 -3.52
C THR A 162 13.74 -1.86 -3.55
N VAL A 163 12.49 -1.41 -3.42
CA VAL A 163 12.12 -0.02 -3.20
C VAL A 163 11.61 0.12 -1.76
N TYR A 164 11.83 1.28 -1.16
CA TYR A 164 11.40 1.56 0.21
C TYR A 164 10.28 2.60 0.19
N TRP A 165 9.16 2.32 0.84
CA TRP A 165 8.11 3.29 1.06
C TRP A 165 8.26 3.93 2.45
N THR A 166 8.22 5.25 2.54
CA THR A 166 8.22 5.96 3.83
C THR A 166 6.91 6.73 4.00
N PRO A 167 6.31 6.74 5.21
CA PRO A 167 5.14 7.56 5.48
C PRO A 167 5.46 9.05 5.59
N LEU A 168 6.74 9.43 5.60
CA LEU A 168 7.19 10.82 5.75
C LEU A 168 7.04 11.57 4.43
N GLU A 169 6.11 12.53 4.42
CA GLU A 169 5.89 13.45 3.31
C GLU A 169 6.76 14.71 3.44
N GLU A 170 6.92 15.45 2.34
CA GLU A 170 7.63 16.73 2.39
C GLU A 170 6.88 17.76 3.24
N GLY A 171 7.64 18.58 3.97
CA GLY A 171 7.10 19.60 4.87
C GLY A 171 8.03 19.88 6.04
N ASN A 172 7.79 21.00 6.74
CA ASN A 172 8.42 21.29 8.01
C ASN A 172 7.37 21.79 9.02
N PRO A 173 6.93 20.96 9.98
CA PRO A 173 7.33 19.57 10.15
C PRO A 173 6.82 18.62 9.06
N PRO A 174 7.50 17.48 8.83
CA PRO A 174 7.05 16.49 7.85
C PRO A 174 5.72 15.89 8.28
N LYS A 175 4.79 15.77 7.33
CA LYS A 175 3.51 15.10 7.54
C LYS A 175 3.71 13.58 7.48
N VAL A 176 3.00 12.85 8.33
CA VAL A 176 3.09 11.38 8.41
C VAL A 176 1.80 10.77 7.87
N ALA A 177 1.91 9.94 6.85
CA ALA A 177 0.79 9.20 6.29
C ALA A 177 0.41 8.00 7.19
N ALA A 178 -0.87 7.88 7.56
CA ALA A 178 -1.38 6.74 8.33
C ALA A 178 -1.56 5.48 7.47
N GLU A 179 -1.83 5.69 6.17
CA GLU A 179 -2.02 4.65 5.16
C GLU A 179 -1.40 5.11 3.84
N GLY A 180 -1.14 4.16 2.95
CA GLY A 180 -0.74 4.45 1.57
C GLY A 180 -1.03 3.33 0.62
N VAL A 181 -1.21 3.69 -0.65
CA VAL A 181 -1.38 2.74 -1.75
C VAL A 181 -0.22 2.95 -2.71
N VAL A 182 0.54 1.88 -2.95
CA VAL A 182 1.54 1.84 -4.01
C VAL A 182 0.96 1.07 -5.19
N GLU A 183 0.59 1.81 -6.24
CA GLU A 183 0.18 1.24 -7.51
C GLU A 183 1.40 0.77 -8.29
N LEU A 184 1.26 -0.38 -8.94
CA LEU A 184 2.31 -0.98 -9.74
C LEU A 184 1.81 -1.30 -11.14
N THR A 185 2.64 -0.96 -12.14
CA THR A 185 2.39 -1.27 -13.55
C THR A 185 3.60 -1.98 -14.12
N LEU A 186 3.40 -3.18 -14.63
CA LEU A 186 4.42 -4.02 -15.27
C LEU A 186 4.44 -3.72 -16.77
N TYR A 187 5.63 -3.62 -17.35
CA TYR A 187 5.82 -3.41 -18.77
C TYR A 187 6.63 -4.54 -19.39
N LYS A 188 6.18 -5.04 -20.54
CA LYS A 188 6.89 -5.98 -21.41
C LYS A 188 6.96 -5.41 -22.82
N ASN A 189 8.15 -5.26 -23.39
CA ASN A 189 8.39 -4.64 -24.69
C ASN A 189 7.71 -3.26 -24.82
N GLY A 190 7.77 -2.44 -23.76
CA GLY A 190 7.16 -1.11 -23.71
C GLY A 190 5.64 -1.06 -23.60
N ARG A 191 4.95 -2.22 -23.53
CA ARG A 191 3.49 -2.31 -23.36
C ARG A 191 3.14 -2.72 -21.94
N VAL A 192 2.02 -2.20 -21.43
CA VAL A 192 1.49 -2.63 -20.12
C VAL A 192 1.14 -4.10 -20.18
N ALA A 193 1.76 -4.88 -19.30
CA ALA A 193 1.61 -6.33 -19.22
C ALA A 193 0.81 -6.77 -17.99
N GLY A 194 0.73 -5.93 -16.95
CA GLY A 194 -0.03 -6.21 -15.74
C GLY A 194 -0.09 -4.99 -14.81
N LYS A 195 -1.04 -5.01 -13.87
CA LYS A 195 -1.21 -3.98 -12.85
C LYS A 195 -1.53 -4.61 -11.50
N GLY A 196 -1.32 -3.87 -10.43
CA GLY A 196 -1.71 -4.26 -9.10
C GLY A 196 -1.49 -3.12 -8.11
N LYS A 197 -1.74 -3.42 -6.84
CA LYS A 197 -1.62 -2.44 -5.76
C LYS A 197 -1.09 -3.08 -4.49
N ILE A 198 -0.30 -2.31 -3.75
CA ILE A 198 0.14 -2.64 -2.41
C ILE A 198 -0.54 -1.65 -1.47
N GLU A 199 -1.38 -2.16 -0.58
CA GLU A 199 -1.99 -1.39 0.49
C GLU A 199 -1.07 -1.45 1.70
N ILE A 200 -0.67 -0.28 2.20
CA ILE A 200 0.19 -0.12 3.36
C ILE A 200 -0.65 0.55 4.44
N THR A 201 -0.82 -0.10 5.58
CA THR A 201 -1.62 0.42 6.69
C THR A 201 -0.81 0.43 7.97
N SER A 202 -1.12 1.40 8.83
CA SER A 202 -0.50 1.48 10.15
C SER A 202 -1.39 0.89 11.25
N ASP A 203 -0.76 0.17 12.18
CA ASP A 203 -1.30 -0.10 13.51
C ASP A 203 -0.72 0.96 14.46
N LYS A 204 -1.58 1.80 15.04
CA LYS A 204 -1.22 2.89 15.99
C LYS A 204 -0.25 3.97 15.44
N SER A 205 -0.28 4.22 14.14
CA SER A 205 0.47 5.30 13.46
C SER A 205 1.99 5.17 13.46
N VAL A 206 2.55 4.01 13.83
CA VAL A 206 4.01 3.80 13.78
C VAL A 206 4.49 2.44 13.34
N ASP A 207 3.64 1.41 13.33
CA ASP A 207 3.98 0.12 12.73
C ASP A 207 3.19 -0.04 11.44
N TYR A 208 3.88 -0.21 10.31
CA TYR A 208 3.30 -0.36 8.98
C TYR A 208 3.39 -1.79 8.48
N LYS A 209 2.33 -2.25 7.82
CA LYS A 209 2.25 -3.57 7.18
C LYS A 209 1.74 -3.41 5.75
N GLY A 210 2.23 -4.27 4.86
CA GLY A 210 1.83 -4.30 3.45
C GLY A 210 0.93 -5.48 3.12
N LYS A 211 -0.03 -5.26 2.22
CA LYS A 211 -0.83 -6.30 1.59
C LYS A 211 -0.85 -6.07 0.08
N PHE A 212 -0.44 -7.09 -0.68
CA PHE A 212 -0.49 -7.03 -2.13
C PHE A 212 -1.84 -7.54 -2.67
N THR A 213 -2.40 -6.83 -3.65
CA THR A 213 -3.57 -7.26 -4.43
C THR A 213 -3.27 -7.10 -5.91
N TYR A 214 -3.52 -8.16 -6.68
CA TYR A 214 -3.39 -8.17 -8.13
C TYR A 214 -4.71 -7.77 -8.79
N ASN A 215 -4.65 -6.97 -9.85
CA ASN A 215 -5.82 -6.44 -10.58
C ASN A 215 -5.97 -7.05 -11.98
#